data_AF-A0AAP4EA13-F1
#
_entry.id   AF-A0AAP4EA13-F1
#
_cell.length_a   1.000
_cell.length_b   1.000
_cell.length_c   1.000
_cell.angle_alpha   90.00
_cell.angle_beta   90.00
_cell.angle_gamma   90.00
#
_symmetry.space_group_name_H-M   'P 1'
#
loop_
_entity.id
_entity.type
_entity.pdbx_description
1 polymer ?
#
loop_
_entity_poly.entity_id
_entity_poly.type
_entity_poly.pdbx_seq_one_letter_code
_entity_poly.pdbx_strand_id
1 'polypeptide(L)'
;MDAKKVKKLPFEEVAWDWLKTYSKGEVKESTVRVRSKEIKILVRYIPKINIDKVTHKQYQNILNDLDDKKYARTTIEGVHVTANMIMKYAIKNKMRLDNPCTGAVIPAKMLTVEEIENTTIEDEFLEKPEIMEFLQAVYLHGLPMDLERFYLLAFSGMRSGELCALKWTDINFETNEIRVTKTLYNEQNNMKLYKLTPPKTKGSIRTFDLDETIMDLLADYRNTQQKIVQENRKMYRDYHDKDFVFCRDNGYPFIQKRSHSPYL
;
A
#
# COMPACT_ATOMS: atom_id res chain seq x y z
N MET A 1 37.48 -3.70 -32.57
CA MET A 1 36.39 -3.13 -31.74
C MET A 1 36.55 -3.68 -30.34
N ASP A 2 36.91 -2.84 -29.38
CA ASP A 2 37.21 -3.23 -28.00
C ASP A 2 36.01 -3.89 -27.32
N ALA A 3 36.09 -5.21 -27.12
CA ALA A 3 35.29 -5.91 -26.13
C ALA A 3 35.76 -5.48 -24.73
N LYS A 4 35.40 -4.25 -24.32
CA LYS A 4 35.64 -3.75 -22.96
C LYS A 4 35.00 -4.75 -22.00
N LYS A 5 35.86 -5.42 -21.21
CA LYS A 5 35.51 -6.43 -20.20
C LYS A 5 34.22 -6.04 -19.48
N VAL A 6 33.14 -6.70 -19.84
CA VAL A 6 31.88 -6.63 -19.10
C VAL A 6 32.18 -7.04 -17.67
N LYS A 7 31.84 -6.18 -16.71
CA LYS A 7 32.12 -6.42 -15.29
C LYS A 7 31.32 -7.66 -14.86
N LYS A 8 32.03 -8.76 -14.56
CA LYS A 8 31.44 -10.04 -14.18
C LYS A 8 31.01 -9.97 -12.72
N LEU A 9 29.78 -9.54 -12.50
CA LEU A 9 29.17 -9.47 -11.17
C LEU A 9 27.98 -10.43 -11.09
N PRO A 10 27.81 -11.17 -9.97
CA PRO A 10 26.61 -11.95 -9.70
C PRO A 10 25.34 -11.10 -9.78
N PHE A 11 24.25 -11.68 -10.28
CA PHE A 11 22.95 -11.01 -10.36
C PHE A 11 22.50 -10.46 -9.01
N GLU A 12 22.69 -11.21 -7.92
CA GLU A 12 22.32 -10.77 -6.58
C GLU A 12 23.02 -9.46 -6.18
N GLU A 13 24.32 -9.35 -6.40
CA GLU A 13 25.08 -8.13 -6.09
C GLU A 13 24.55 -6.93 -6.89
N VAL A 14 24.29 -7.13 -8.19
CA VAL A 14 23.76 -6.05 -9.04
C VAL A 14 22.33 -5.68 -8.67
N ALA A 15 21.50 -6.64 -8.28
CA ALA A 15 20.13 -6.40 -7.85
C ALA A 15 20.06 -5.55 -6.57
N TRP A 16 20.91 -5.85 -5.58
CA TRP A 16 20.98 -5.08 -4.35
C TRP A 16 21.65 -3.71 -4.53
N ASP A 17 22.67 -3.61 -5.39
CA ASP A 17 23.26 -2.33 -5.78
C ASP A 17 22.26 -1.43 -6.52
N TRP A 18 21.47 -2.01 -7.43
CA TRP A 18 20.35 -1.32 -8.07
C TRP A 18 19.35 -0.82 -7.04
N LEU A 19 18.92 -1.67 -6.09
CA LEU A 19 17.94 -1.25 -5.08
C LEU A 19 18.47 -0.11 -4.20
N LYS A 20 19.76 -0.16 -3.82
CA LYS A 20 20.42 0.90 -3.06
C LYS A 20 20.37 2.22 -3.83
N THR A 21 20.69 2.20 -5.12
CA THR A 21 20.61 3.39 -5.98
C THR A 21 19.17 3.86 -6.18
N TYR A 22 18.25 2.95 -6.49
CA TYR A 22 16.82 3.23 -6.67
C TYR A 22 16.20 3.90 -5.44
N SER A 23 16.58 3.45 -4.24
CA SER A 23 16.10 4.00 -2.97
C SER A 23 16.51 5.45 -2.69
N LYS A 24 17.52 5.97 -3.41
CA LYS A 24 17.97 7.36 -3.30
C LYS A 24 17.16 8.32 -4.19
N GLY A 25 16.33 7.80 -5.09
CA GLY A 25 15.40 8.63 -5.87
C GLY A 25 14.17 9.06 -5.07
N GLU A 26 13.26 9.78 -5.72
CA GLU A 26 11.96 10.18 -5.16
C GLU A 26 10.97 9.00 -5.13
N VAL A 27 11.28 7.97 -4.34
CA VAL A 27 10.48 6.74 -4.23
C VAL A 27 10.03 6.52 -2.79
N LYS A 28 8.77 6.10 -2.61
CA LYS A 28 8.23 5.81 -1.28
C LYS A 28 8.91 4.56 -0.69
N GLU A 29 9.14 4.56 0.61
CA GLU A 29 9.71 3.43 1.38
C GLU A 29 8.92 2.12 1.11
N SER A 30 7.59 2.22 1.02
CA SER A 30 6.73 1.08 0.69
C SER A 30 7.03 0.48 -0.69
N THR A 31 7.35 1.30 -1.69
CA THR A 31 7.74 0.85 -3.03
C THR A 31 9.09 0.15 -2.97
N VAL A 32 10.09 0.72 -2.28
CA VAL A 32 11.42 0.10 -2.11
C VAL A 32 11.29 -1.28 -1.46
N ARG A 33 10.43 -1.43 -0.45
CA ARG A 33 10.18 -2.75 0.18
C ARG A 33 9.57 -3.75 -0.79
N VAL A 34 8.58 -3.36 -1.59
CA VAL A 34 7.99 -4.26 -2.61
C VAL A 34 9.08 -4.75 -3.56
N ARG A 35 9.94 -3.84 -4.05
CA ARG A 35 11.10 -4.19 -4.89
C ARG A 35 12.10 -5.11 -4.19
N SER A 36 12.36 -4.91 -2.90
CA SER A 36 13.20 -5.80 -2.09
C SER A 36 12.62 -7.22 -2.00
N LYS A 37 11.31 -7.37 -1.81
CA LYS A 37 10.65 -8.69 -1.80
C LYS A 37 10.76 -9.40 -3.15
N GLU A 38 10.56 -8.68 -4.23
CA GLU A 38 10.68 -9.21 -5.60
C GLU A 38 12.13 -9.60 -5.93
N ILE A 39 13.13 -8.83 -5.46
CA ILE A 39 14.55 -9.22 -5.55
C ILE A 39 14.79 -10.54 -4.81
N LYS A 40 14.28 -10.69 -3.58
CA LYS A 40 14.41 -11.94 -2.83
C LYS A 40 13.85 -13.14 -3.59
N ILE A 41 12.75 -12.97 -4.33
CA ILE A 41 12.21 -14.03 -5.19
C ILE A 41 13.19 -14.34 -6.32
N LEU A 42 13.67 -13.33 -7.06
CA LEU A 42 14.61 -13.51 -8.19
C LEU A 42 15.92 -14.18 -7.75
N VAL A 43 16.46 -13.77 -6.60
CA VAL A 43 17.69 -14.31 -6.01
C VAL A 43 17.55 -15.77 -5.62
N ARG A 44 16.34 -16.31 -5.39
CA ARG A 44 16.15 -17.76 -5.17
C ARG A 44 16.46 -18.59 -6.43
N TYR A 45 16.33 -18.01 -7.64
CA TYR A 45 16.53 -18.72 -8.90
C TYR A 45 17.92 -18.49 -9.49
N ILE A 46 18.42 -17.25 -9.44
CA ILE A 46 19.64 -16.85 -10.16
C ILE A 46 20.64 -16.07 -9.28
N PRO A 47 20.93 -16.47 -8.03
CA PRO A 47 21.73 -15.65 -7.11
C PRO A 47 23.16 -15.41 -7.62
N LYS A 48 23.82 -16.49 -8.02
CA LYS A 48 25.25 -16.53 -8.38
C LYS A 48 25.52 -16.46 -9.88
N ILE A 49 24.48 -16.40 -10.71
CA ILE A 49 24.66 -16.28 -12.16
C ILE A 49 25.15 -14.86 -12.43
N ASN A 50 26.28 -14.73 -13.13
CA ASN A 50 26.75 -13.41 -13.54
C ASN A 50 25.70 -12.71 -14.40
N ILE A 51 25.50 -11.41 -14.18
CA ILE A 51 24.40 -10.68 -14.84
C ILE A 51 24.51 -10.67 -16.37
N ASP A 52 25.71 -10.78 -16.93
CA ASP A 52 25.95 -10.90 -18.39
C ASP A 52 25.56 -12.26 -18.96
N LYS A 53 25.38 -13.28 -18.11
CA LYS A 53 25.03 -14.65 -18.49
C LYS A 53 23.57 -15.02 -18.28
N VAL A 54 22.76 -14.14 -17.68
CA VAL A 54 21.32 -14.37 -17.56
C VAL A 54 20.69 -14.30 -18.95
N THR A 55 20.17 -15.44 -19.42
CA THR A 55 19.53 -15.58 -20.74
C THR A 55 18.03 -15.36 -20.68
N HIS A 56 17.43 -15.01 -21.82
CA HIS A 56 15.97 -14.89 -21.96
C HIS A 56 15.23 -16.19 -21.60
N LYS A 57 15.71 -17.35 -22.10
CA LYS A 57 15.10 -18.66 -21.81
C LYS A 57 15.11 -18.99 -20.32
N GLN A 58 16.23 -18.76 -19.63
CA GLN A 58 16.29 -18.95 -18.18
C GLN A 58 15.30 -18.05 -17.46
N TYR A 59 15.21 -16.78 -17.86
CA TYR A 59 14.27 -15.83 -17.27
C TYR A 59 12.81 -16.21 -17.51
N GLN A 60 12.45 -16.66 -18.71
CA GLN A 60 11.10 -17.17 -19.01
C GLN A 60 10.74 -18.37 -18.13
N ASN A 61 11.68 -19.30 -17.92
CA ASN A 61 11.47 -20.44 -17.03
C ASN A 61 11.19 -20.02 -15.58
N ILE A 62 11.78 -18.91 -15.10
CA ILE A 62 11.47 -18.37 -13.77
C ILE A 62 10.01 -17.91 -13.70
N LEU A 63 9.51 -17.20 -14.73
CA LEU A 63 8.12 -16.75 -14.75
C LEU A 63 7.14 -17.93 -14.78
N ASN A 64 7.45 -18.96 -15.58
CA ASN A 64 6.64 -20.18 -15.64
C ASN A 64 6.62 -20.92 -14.30
N ASP A 65 7.78 -21.10 -13.65
CA ASP A 65 7.86 -21.79 -12.36
C ASP A 65 7.14 -21.03 -11.23
N LEU A 66 7.11 -19.68 -11.29
CA LEU A 66 6.29 -18.88 -10.37
C LEU A 66 4.79 -19.14 -10.55
N ASP A 67 4.33 -19.30 -11.80
CA ASP A 67 2.93 -19.65 -12.09
C ASP A 67 2.60 -21.09 -11.70
N ASP A 68 3.51 -22.04 -11.94
CA ASP A 68 3.39 -23.43 -11.52
C ASP A 68 3.26 -23.53 -9.99
N LYS A 69 4.02 -22.70 -9.26
CA LYS A 69 3.93 -22.53 -7.80
C LYS A 69 2.72 -21.71 -7.33
N LYS A 70 1.80 -21.33 -8.22
CA LYS A 70 0.56 -20.61 -7.93
C LYS A 70 0.76 -19.26 -7.24
N TYR A 71 1.86 -18.56 -7.55
CA TYR A 71 1.98 -17.17 -7.15
C TYR A 71 0.87 -16.34 -7.80
N ALA A 72 0.34 -15.36 -7.05
CA ALA A 72 -0.64 -14.43 -7.61
C ALA A 72 -0.03 -13.68 -8.81
N ARG A 73 -0.83 -13.49 -9.86
CA ARG A 73 -0.39 -12.81 -11.11
C ARG A 73 0.26 -11.46 -10.83
N THR A 74 -0.32 -10.66 -9.93
CA THR A 74 0.22 -9.36 -9.52
C THR A 74 1.62 -9.46 -8.91
N THR A 75 1.95 -10.59 -8.26
CA THR A 75 3.28 -10.85 -7.73
C THR A 75 4.26 -11.19 -8.86
N ILE A 76 3.84 -12.01 -9.84
CA ILE A 76 4.66 -12.35 -11.01
C ILE A 76 4.94 -11.10 -11.84
N GLU A 77 3.93 -10.25 -12.06
CA GLU A 77 4.07 -8.94 -12.71
C GLU A 77 5.04 -8.02 -11.95
N GLY A 78 4.92 -7.97 -10.62
CA GLY A 78 5.84 -7.22 -9.76
C GLY A 78 7.30 -7.69 -9.92
N VAL A 79 7.51 -9.01 -9.85
CA VAL A 79 8.82 -9.65 -10.11
C VAL A 79 9.33 -9.30 -11.51
N HIS A 80 8.45 -9.32 -12.52
CA HIS A 80 8.83 -8.99 -13.89
C HIS A 80 9.28 -7.54 -14.06
N VAL A 81 8.51 -6.60 -13.51
CA VAL A 81 8.86 -5.17 -13.51
C VAL A 81 10.21 -4.95 -12.83
N THR A 82 10.46 -5.58 -11.68
CA THR A 82 11.72 -5.43 -10.94
C THR A 82 12.91 -6.02 -11.68
N ALA A 83 12.78 -7.22 -12.24
CA ALA A 83 13.82 -7.82 -13.06
C ALA A 83 14.18 -6.92 -14.25
N ASN A 84 13.17 -6.37 -14.93
CA ASN A 84 13.36 -5.46 -16.05
C ASN A 84 14.11 -4.16 -15.62
N MET A 85 13.78 -3.60 -14.45
CA MET A 85 14.51 -2.43 -13.92
C MET A 85 15.97 -2.74 -13.60
N ILE A 86 16.26 -3.90 -13.00
CA ILE A 86 17.62 -4.36 -12.70
C ILE A 86 18.42 -4.56 -14.00
N MET A 87 17.83 -5.19 -15.01
CA MET A 87 18.49 -5.43 -16.29
C MET A 87 18.77 -4.11 -17.04
N LYS A 88 17.83 -3.16 -17.03
CA LYS A 88 18.07 -1.81 -17.56
C LYS A 88 19.19 -1.08 -16.82
N TYR A 89 19.27 -1.20 -15.51
CA TYR A 89 20.38 -0.67 -14.72
C TYR A 89 21.72 -1.29 -15.11
N ALA A 90 21.75 -2.62 -15.31
CA ALA A 90 22.95 -3.33 -15.74
C ALA A 90 23.42 -2.88 -17.12
N ILE A 91 22.49 -2.65 -18.08
CA ILE A 91 22.81 -2.09 -19.40
C ILE A 91 23.39 -0.68 -19.27
N LYS A 92 22.75 0.19 -18.49
CA LYS A 92 23.23 1.58 -18.27
C LYS A 92 24.64 1.62 -17.69
N ASN A 93 24.99 0.64 -16.85
CA ASN A 93 26.31 0.49 -16.25
C ASN A 93 27.27 -0.37 -17.08
N LYS A 94 26.92 -0.73 -18.32
CA LYS A 94 27.76 -1.52 -19.25
C LYS A 94 28.15 -2.90 -18.69
N MET A 95 27.30 -3.47 -17.83
CA MET A 95 27.44 -4.82 -17.26
C MET A 95 26.77 -5.89 -18.12
N ARG A 96 25.98 -5.50 -19.11
CA ARG A 96 25.46 -6.36 -20.19
C ARG A 96 25.00 -5.48 -21.37
N LEU A 97 24.74 -6.10 -22.53
CA LEU A 97 24.42 -5.38 -23.77
C LEU A 97 22.93 -5.35 -24.10
N ASP A 98 22.19 -6.38 -23.69
CA ASP A 98 20.79 -6.61 -24.01
C ASP A 98 19.95 -6.77 -22.73
N ASN A 99 18.62 -6.81 -22.85
CA ASN A 99 17.72 -7.07 -21.73
C ASN A 99 17.03 -8.43 -21.92
N PRO A 100 17.32 -9.44 -21.08
CA PRO A 100 16.76 -10.78 -21.24
C PRO A 100 15.28 -10.82 -20.85
N CYS A 101 14.78 -9.80 -20.15
CA CYS A 101 13.36 -9.68 -19.82
C CYS A 101 12.54 -9.12 -20.98
N THR A 102 13.16 -8.53 -22.01
CA THR A 102 12.44 -8.03 -23.18
C THR A 102 11.76 -9.19 -23.90
N GLY A 103 10.47 -9.05 -24.18
CA GLY A 103 9.67 -10.07 -24.87
C GLY A 103 9.29 -11.28 -24.02
N ALA A 104 9.61 -11.29 -22.72
CA ALA A 104 9.18 -12.37 -21.83
C ALA A 104 7.66 -12.30 -21.63
N VAL A 105 7.01 -13.46 -21.64
CA VAL A 105 5.56 -13.59 -21.49
C VAL A 105 5.24 -13.88 -20.03
N ILE A 106 4.40 -13.04 -19.44
CA ILE A 106 3.85 -13.29 -18.10
C ILE A 106 2.74 -14.32 -18.26
N PRO A 107 2.82 -15.49 -17.60
CA PRO A 107 1.76 -16.49 -17.65
C PRO A 107 0.41 -15.87 -17.26
N ALA A 108 -0.58 -16.17 -18.08
CA ALA A 108 -1.95 -15.75 -17.89
C ALA A 108 -2.82 -17.00 -17.87
N LYS A 109 -3.58 -17.20 -16.79
CA LYS A 109 -4.69 -18.16 -16.85
C LYS A 109 -5.73 -17.60 -17.81
N MET A 110 -6.04 -18.34 -18.87
CA MET A 110 -7.28 -18.12 -19.59
C MET A 110 -8.40 -18.60 -18.68
N LEU A 111 -9.37 -17.74 -18.41
CA LEU A 111 -10.59 -18.18 -17.74
C LEU A 111 -11.29 -19.19 -18.66
N THR A 112 -11.76 -20.31 -18.12
CA THR A 112 -12.61 -21.23 -18.88
C THR A 112 -13.98 -20.57 -19.13
N VAL A 113 -14.74 -21.05 -20.13
CA VAL A 113 -16.11 -20.58 -20.35
C VAL A 113 -16.96 -20.78 -19.09
N GLU A 114 -16.79 -21.93 -18.42
CA GLU A 114 -17.45 -22.22 -17.14
C GLU A 114 -17.02 -21.26 -16.02
N GLU A 115 -15.74 -20.87 -15.94
CA GLU A 115 -15.28 -19.85 -14.99
C GLU A 115 -15.86 -18.48 -15.33
N ILE A 116 -15.98 -18.11 -16.61
CA ILE A 116 -16.57 -16.82 -17.02
C ILE A 116 -18.07 -16.79 -16.74
N GLU A 117 -18.79 -17.87 -17.04
CA GLU A 117 -20.23 -17.97 -16.82
C GLU A 117 -20.59 -18.07 -15.33
N ASN A 118 -19.69 -18.61 -14.50
CA ASN A 118 -19.86 -18.69 -13.05
C ASN A 118 -19.17 -17.56 -12.27
N THR A 119 -18.31 -16.76 -12.91
CA THR A 119 -17.76 -15.53 -12.32
C THR A 119 -18.66 -14.40 -12.74
N THR A 120 -19.60 -14.01 -11.87
CA THR A 120 -20.15 -12.66 -11.94
C THR A 120 -18.96 -11.71 -11.84
N ILE A 121 -18.63 -11.02 -12.94
CA ILE A 121 -17.83 -9.79 -12.89
C ILE A 121 -18.75 -8.71 -12.28
N GLU A 122 -19.23 -8.95 -11.07
CA GLU A 122 -19.73 -7.90 -10.22
C GLU A 122 -18.47 -7.15 -9.82
N ASP A 123 -18.27 -5.95 -10.37
CA ASP A 123 -17.39 -5.01 -9.72
C ASP A 123 -17.84 -4.97 -8.26
N GLU A 124 -17.00 -5.41 -7.31
CA GLU A 124 -17.33 -5.50 -5.88
C GLU A 124 -17.48 -4.09 -5.30
N PHE A 125 -18.54 -3.39 -5.64
CA PHE A 125 -18.94 -2.11 -5.07
C PHE A 125 -20.30 -2.26 -4.40
N LEU A 126 -20.46 -1.62 -3.25
CA LEU A 126 -21.74 -1.57 -2.57
C LEU A 126 -22.65 -0.59 -3.33
N GLU A 127 -23.78 -1.09 -3.81
CA GLU A 127 -24.85 -0.26 -4.34
C GLU A 127 -25.49 0.58 -3.24
N LYS A 128 -26.18 1.66 -3.63
CA LYS A 128 -26.79 2.59 -2.67
C LYS A 128 -27.66 1.89 -1.61
N PRO A 129 -28.55 0.92 -1.94
CA PRO A 129 -29.33 0.20 -0.93
C PRO A 129 -28.45 -0.58 0.06
N GLU A 130 -27.39 -1.22 -0.43
CA GLU A 130 -26.47 -2.02 0.38
C GLU A 130 -25.63 -1.14 1.33
N ILE A 131 -25.20 0.04 0.87
CA ILE A 131 -24.54 1.04 1.72
C ILE A 131 -25.50 1.47 2.84
N MET A 132 -26.76 1.76 2.51
CA MET A 132 -27.74 2.18 3.52
C MET A 132 -28.03 1.07 4.53
N GLU A 133 -28.16 -0.17 4.09
CA GLU A 133 -28.30 -1.34 4.97
C GLU A 133 -27.08 -1.51 5.89
N PHE A 134 -25.87 -1.40 5.33
CA PHE A 134 -24.63 -1.45 6.09
C PHE A 134 -24.56 -0.34 7.14
N LEU A 135 -24.85 0.91 6.78
CA LEU A 135 -24.83 2.04 7.70
C LEU A 135 -25.91 1.90 8.80
N GLN A 136 -27.07 1.33 8.47
CA GLN A 136 -28.10 1.00 9.46
C GLN A 136 -27.62 -0.07 10.44
N ALA A 137 -26.92 -1.11 9.97
CA ALA A 137 -26.33 -2.12 10.83
C ALA A 137 -25.23 -1.53 11.73
N VAL A 138 -24.40 -0.63 11.21
CA VAL A 138 -23.41 0.12 12.00
C VAL A 138 -24.10 0.95 13.08
N TYR A 139 -25.21 1.61 12.77
CA TYR A 139 -25.96 2.40 13.75
C TYR A 139 -26.55 1.54 14.87
N LEU A 140 -27.07 0.35 14.56
CA LEU A 140 -27.72 -0.52 15.54
C LEU A 140 -26.74 -1.39 16.34
N HIS A 141 -25.61 -1.77 15.74
CA HIS A 141 -24.72 -2.82 16.26
C HIS A 141 -23.23 -2.45 16.26
N GLY A 142 -22.88 -1.22 15.86
CA GLY A 142 -21.50 -0.77 15.75
C GLY A 142 -20.76 -0.71 17.09
N LEU A 143 -19.44 -0.89 17.02
CA LEU A 143 -18.57 -0.66 18.17
C LEU A 143 -18.32 0.84 18.37
N PRO A 144 -17.72 1.26 19.50
CA PRO A 144 -17.38 2.66 19.71
C PRO A 144 -16.56 3.23 18.53
N MET A 145 -17.00 4.40 18.04
CA MET A 145 -16.48 5.12 16.87
C MET A 145 -16.85 4.55 15.49
N ASP A 146 -17.52 3.39 15.39
CA ASP A 146 -17.81 2.81 14.09
C ASP A 146 -18.82 3.67 13.31
N LEU A 147 -19.82 4.23 13.98
CA LEU A 147 -20.79 5.14 13.38
C LEU A 147 -20.09 6.30 12.67
N GLU A 148 -19.28 7.06 13.40
CA GLU A 148 -18.57 8.23 12.88
C GLU A 148 -17.58 7.86 11.77
N ARG A 149 -16.89 6.73 11.89
CA ARG A 149 -15.93 6.28 10.88
C ARG A 149 -16.60 5.88 9.58
N PHE A 150 -17.61 5.01 9.65
CA PHE A 150 -18.23 4.45 8.46
C PHE A 150 -19.10 5.47 7.74
N TYR A 151 -19.81 6.33 8.47
CA TYR A 151 -20.50 7.46 7.85
C TYR A 151 -19.50 8.40 7.18
N LEU A 152 -18.44 8.81 7.87
CA LEU A 152 -17.43 9.67 7.24
C LEU A 152 -16.81 9.02 6.00
N LEU A 153 -16.46 7.73 6.04
CA LEU A 153 -15.93 7.02 4.87
C LEU A 153 -16.93 6.97 3.70
N ALA A 154 -18.19 6.66 3.97
CA ALA A 154 -19.23 6.53 2.96
C ALA A 154 -19.52 7.86 2.25
N PHE A 155 -19.54 8.98 2.98
CA PHE A 155 -19.92 10.28 2.42
C PHE A 155 -18.72 11.13 1.94
N SER A 156 -17.49 10.86 2.40
CA SER A 156 -16.30 11.64 2.00
C SER A 156 -15.44 11.02 0.89
N GLY A 157 -15.63 9.72 0.61
CA GLY A 157 -14.74 8.95 -0.28
C GLY A 157 -13.28 8.92 0.19
N MET A 158 -13.01 9.21 1.47
CA MET A 158 -11.65 9.15 2.02
C MET A 158 -11.11 7.73 2.01
N ARG A 159 -9.83 7.59 1.71
CA ARG A 159 -9.16 6.30 1.91
C ARG A 159 -9.00 6.06 3.41
N SER A 160 -9.07 4.81 3.86
CA SER A 160 -8.95 4.49 5.30
C SER A 160 -7.66 5.02 5.96
N GLY A 161 -6.58 5.18 5.19
CA GLY A 161 -5.32 5.73 5.71
C GLY A 161 -5.38 7.25 5.89
N GLU A 162 -6.19 7.94 5.08
CA GLU A 162 -6.52 9.36 5.26
C GLU A 162 -7.39 9.53 6.51
N LEU A 163 -8.38 8.65 6.72
CA LEU A 163 -9.22 8.63 7.93
C LEU A 163 -8.37 8.44 9.21
N CYS A 164 -7.47 7.45 9.22
CA CYS A 164 -6.58 7.21 10.36
C CYS A 164 -5.58 8.34 10.61
N ALA A 165 -5.32 9.20 9.62
CA ALA A 165 -4.42 10.35 9.76
C ALA A 165 -5.13 11.65 10.15
N LEU A 166 -6.46 11.66 10.10
CA LEU A 166 -7.28 12.85 10.28
C LEU A 166 -7.12 13.41 11.70
N LYS A 167 -6.94 14.72 11.79
CA LYS A 167 -6.84 15.47 13.04
C LYS A 167 -7.97 16.47 13.16
N TRP A 168 -8.32 16.88 14.39
CA TRP A 168 -9.37 17.89 14.56
C TRP A 168 -9.04 19.21 13.88
N THR A 169 -7.75 19.57 13.79
CA THR A 169 -7.27 20.73 13.02
C THR A 169 -7.51 20.65 11.51
N ASP A 170 -7.86 19.49 10.97
CA ASP A 170 -8.18 19.31 9.55
C ASP A 170 -9.66 19.56 9.25
N ILE A 171 -10.50 19.76 10.27
CA ILE A 171 -11.95 19.92 10.15
C ILE A 171 -12.32 21.36 10.52
N ASN A 172 -12.99 22.05 9.60
CA ASN A 172 -13.57 23.35 9.85
C ASN A 172 -15.09 23.23 10.01
N PHE A 173 -15.57 23.35 11.24
CA PHE A 173 -17.00 23.29 11.56
C PHE A 173 -17.76 24.58 11.20
N GLU A 174 -17.07 25.70 10.94
CA GLU A 174 -17.73 26.95 10.50
C GLU A 174 -18.07 26.89 9.01
N THR A 175 -17.21 26.26 8.21
CA THR A 175 -17.39 26.12 6.75
C THR A 175 -17.85 24.74 6.33
N ASN A 176 -17.99 23.79 7.26
CA ASN A 176 -18.30 22.38 7.00
C ASN A 176 -17.31 21.68 6.06
N GLU A 177 -16.03 22.05 6.15
CA GLU A 177 -14.98 21.54 5.26
C GLU A 177 -14.01 20.59 5.98
N ILE A 178 -13.58 19.54 5.28
CA ILE A 178 -12.47 18.67 5.69
C ILE A 178 -11.31 18.80 4.72
N ARG A 179 -10.11 19.02 5.28
CA ARG A 179 -8.87 19.15 4.53
C ARG A 179 -8.00 17.89 4.63
N VAL A 180 -7.95 17.12 3.54
CA VAL A 180 -7.11 15.92 3.46
C VAL A 180 -5.73 16.26 2.90
N THR A 181 -4.72 16.19 3.76
CA THR A 181 -3.31 16.52 3.42
C THR A 181 -2.32 15.38 3.64
N LYS A 182 -2.75 14.30 4.30
CA LYS A 182 -1.88 13.27 4.86
C LYS A 182 -2.57 11.92 4.91
N THR A 183 -1.76 10.86 4.88
CA THR A 183 -2.19 9.49 5.07
C THR A 183 -1.28 8.80 6.09
N LEU A 184 -1.86 7.93 6.91
CA LEU A 184 -1.16 7.19 7.93
C LEU A 184 -0.54 5.94 7.31
N TYR A 185 0.77 5.84 7.45
CA TYR A 185 1.55 4.68 7.05
C TYR A 185 2.06 3.95 8.29
N ASN A 186 1.87 2.63 8.31
CA ASN A 186 2.41 1.76 9.35
C ASN A 186 2.95 0.47 8.74
N GLU A 187 4.20 0.15 9.04
CA GLU A 187 4.87 -1.03 8.50
C GLU A 187 4.85 -2.21 9.44
N GLN A 188 5.10 -1.95 10.73
CA GLN A 188 5.34 -2.99 11.73
C GLN A 188 4.07 -3.40 12.46
N ASN A 189 2.90 -3.00 11.95
CA ASN A 189 1.61 -3.10 12.64
C ASN A 189 1.70 -2.60 14.11
N ASN A 190 2.54 -1.59 14.35
CA ASN A 190 2.81 -1.05 15.68
C ASN A 190 2.39 0.41 15.73
N MET A 191 1.33 0.70 16.50
CA MET A 191 0.75 2.03 16.60
C MET A 191 1.76 3.12 16.97
N LYS A 192 2.85 2.80 17.68
CA LYS A 192 3.87 3.77 18.11
C LYS A 192 4.86 4.16 17.01
N LEU A 193 4.93 3.36 15.93
CA LEU A 193 5.92 3.51 14.85
C LEU A 193 5.25 3.95 13.54
N TYR A 194 4.11 4.64 13.64
CA TYR A 194 3.42 5.19 12.48
C TYR A 194 4.19 6.37 11.87
N LYS A 195 3.97 6.61 10.58
CA LYS A 195 4.45 7.78 9.85
C LYS A 195 3.27 8.47 9.18
N LEU A 196 3.22 9.80 9.21
CA LEU A 196 2.32 10.58 8.37
C LEU A 196 3.06 10.91 7.09
N THR A 197 2.46 10.55 5.96
CA THR A 197 3.07 10.79 4.64
C THR A 197 2.09 11.56 3.76
N PRO A 198 2.57 12.35 2.79
CA PRO A 198 1.70 12.91 1.77
C PRO A 198 0.95 11.79 1.02
N PRO A 199 -0.28 12.06 0.54
CA PRO A 199 -1.01 11.16 -0.33
C PRO A 199 -0.18 10.68 -1.54
N LYS A 200 -0.62 9.61 -2.21
CA LYS A 200 0.14 9.01 -3.33
C LYS A 200 0.30 9.98 -4.52
N THR A 201 -0.68 10.84 -4.76
CA THR A 201 -0.68 11.82 -5.85
C THR A 201 -0.95 13.21 -5.30
N LYS A 202 -0.39 14.26 -5.94
CA LYS A 202 -0.65 15.66 -5.56
C LYS A 202 -2.15 16.00 -5.59
N GLY A 203 -2.89 15.48 -6.57
CA GLY A 203 -4.34 15.65 -6.67
C GLY A 203 -5.16 14.96 -5.56
N SER A 204 -4.55 14.11 -4.72
CA SER A 204 -5.24 13.59 -3.54
C SER A 204 -5.20 14.54 -2.34
N ILE A 205 -4.41 15.62 -2.41
CA ILE A 205 -4.47 16.72 -1.44
C ILE A 205 -5.67 17.59 -1.83
N ARG A 206 -6.68 17.64 -0.97
CA ARG A 206 -7.96 18.26 -1.28
C ARG A 206 -8.64 18.82 -0.03
N THR A 207 -9.48 19.81 -0.24
CA THR A 207 -10.52 20.24 0.70
C THR A 207 -11.86 19.95 0.04
N PHE A 208 -12.81 19.44 0.80
CA PHE A 208 -14.18 19.23 0.35
C PHE A 208 -15.14 19.53 1.51
N ASP A 209 -16.34 19.95 1.15
CA ASP A 209 -17.47 20.12 2.03
C ASP A 209 -18.16 18.78 2.33
N LEU A 210 -18.78 18.69 3.50
CA LEU A 210 -19.64 17.57 3.88
C LEU A 210 -20.98 18.10 4.38
N ASP A 211 -22.01 17.25 4.25
CA ASP A 211 -23.34 17.54 4.77
C ASP A 211 -23.30 17.86 6.27
N GLU A 212 -24.13 18.83 6.68
CA GLU A 212 -24.24 19.32 8.06
C GLU A 212 -24.47 18.17 9.05
N THR A 213 -25.28 17.17 8.68
CA THR A 213 -25.53 15.98 9.52
C THR A 213 -24.25 15.21 9.87
N ILE A 214 -23.27 15.12 8.96
CA ILE A 214 -22.00 14.44 9.22
C ILE A 214 -21.10 15.34 10.09
N MET A 215 -21.14 16.65 9.86
CA MET A 215 -20.37 17.61 10.65
C MET A 215 -20.87 17.67 12.10
N ASP A 216 -22.18 17.64 12.32
CA ASP A 216 -22.80 17.56 13.64
C ASP A 216 -22.42 16.27 14.37
N LEU A 217 -22.50 15.13 13.67
CA LEU A 217 -22.06 13.84 14.19
C LEU A 217 -20.58 13.90 14.67
N LEU A 218 -19.70 14.53 13.89
CA LEU A 218 -18.30 14.71 14.26
C LEU A 218 -18.11 15.70 15.41
N ALA A 219 -18.94 16.75 15.51
CA ALA A 219 -18.89 17.72 16.60
C ALA A 219 -19.30 17.09 17.94
N ASP A 220 -20.38 16.31 17.95
CA ASP A 220 -20.84 15.56 19.13
C ASP A 220 -19.80 14.53 19.57
N TYR A 221 -19.21 13.83 18.59
CA TYR A 221 -18.11 12.92 18.86
C TYR A 221 -16.89 13.63 19.45
N ARG A 222 -16.52 14.82 18.94
CA ARG A 222 -15.42 15.62 19.49
C ARG A 222 -15.65 15.98 20.96
N ASN A 223 -16.86 16.39 21.32
CA ASN A 223 -17.22 16.74 22.69
C ASN A 223 -17.12 15.53 23.62
N THR A 224 -17.60 14.36 23.18
CA THR A 224 -17.50 13.10 23.92
C THR A 224 -16.04 12.68 24.09
N GLN A 225 -15.27 12.72 23.00
CA GLN A 225 -13.86 12.36 23.00
C GLN A 225 -13.05 13.25 23.94
N GLN A 226 -13.27 14.57 23.97
CA GLN A 226 -12.53 15.48 24.86
C GLN A 226 -12.63 15.10 26.33
N LYS A 227 -13.79 14.62 26.79
CA LYS A 227 -13.98 14.15 28.17
C LYS A 227 -13.14 12.90 28.44
N ILE A 228 -13.20 11.92 27.54
CA ILE A 228 -12.45 10.66 27.61
C ILE A 228 -10.93 10.93 27.57
N VAL A 229 -10.48 11.85 26.71
CA VAL A 229 -9.08 12.24 26.57
C VAL A 229 -8.52 12.84 27.87
N GLN A 230 -9.30 13.66 28.57
CA GLN A 230 -8.88 14.25 29.85
C GLN A 230 -8.63 13.18 30.93
N GLU A 231 -9.43 12.12 30.95
CA GLU A 231 -9.26 10.98 31.87
C GLU A 231 -8.08 10.11 31.43
N ASN A 232 -8.01 9.76 30.15
CA ASN A 232 -6.97 8.90 29.60
C ASN A 232 -5.56 9.51 29.72
N ARG A 233 -5.43 10.84 29.60
CA ARG A 233 -4.15 11.54 29.85
C ARG A 233 -3.59 11.30 31.25
N LYS A 234 -4.45 11.05 32.23
CA LYS A 234 -4.05 10.74 33.62
C LYS A 234 -3.74 9.25 33.80
N MET A 235 -4.47 8.39 33.09
CA MET A 235 -4.35 6.93 33.22
C MET A 235 -3.14 6.36 32.47
N TYR A 236 -2.83 6.87 31.28
CA TYR A 236 -1.76 6.36 30.42
C TYR A 236 -0.50 7.22 30.54
N ARG A 237 0.57 6.67 31.12
CA ARG A 237 1.87 7.36 31.26
C ARG A 237 2.46 7.76 29.90
N ASP A 238 2.19 7.01 28.84
CA ASP A 238 2.66 7.24 27.48
C ASP A 238 1.56 7.76 26.53
N TYR A 239 0.60 8.50 27.08
CA TYR A 239 -0.49 9.08 26.30
C TYR A 239 0.03 9.92 25.12
N HIS A 240 -0.47 9.64 23.92
CA HIS A 240 -0.01 10.27 22.68
C HIS A 240 -0.90 11.43 22.26
N ASP A 241 -0.52 12.63 22.72
CA ASP A 241 -1.29 13.84 22.50
C ASP A 241 -0.99 14.49 21.14
N LYS A 242 -1.59 13.94 20.08
CA LYS A 242 -1.42 14.44 18.70
C LYS A 242 -2.71 14.82 17.99
N ASP A 243 -3.80 14.92 18.75
CA ASP A 243 -5.09 15.48 18.30
C ASP A 243 -5.69 14.75 17.10
N PHE A 244 -5.60 13.41 17.09
CA PHE A 244 -6.22 12.57 16.07
C PHE A 244 -7.73 12.50 16.30
N VAL A 245 -8.50 12.59 15.20
CA VAL A 245 -9.96 12.40 15.26
C VAL A 245 -10.28 10.99 15.72
N PHE A 246 -9.64 9.97 15.15
CA PHE A 246 -9.86 8.58 15.57
C PHE A 246 -8.59 8.02 16.23
N CYS A 247 -8.61 7.93 17.56
CA CYS A 247 -7.51 7.40 18.35
C CYS A 247 -7.97 6.35 19.37
N ARG A 248 -7.02 5.52 19.77
CA ARG A 248 -7.17 4.56 20.87
C ARG A 248 -7.16 5.30 22.21
N ASP A 249 -7.46 4.57 23.28
CA ASP A 249 -7.49 5.13 24.63
C ASP A 249 -6.17 5.79 25.05
N ASN A 250 -5.03 5.26 24.59
CA ASN A 250 -3.72 5.85 24.82
C ASN A 250 -3.34 6.98 23.86
N GLY A 251 -4.28 7.53 23.08
CA GLY A 251 -4.08 8.66 22.16
C GLY A 251 -3.43 8.31 20.82
N TYR A 252 -2.88 7.10 20.65
CA TYR A 252 -2.31 6.69 19.37
C TYR A 252 -3.40 6.45 18.33
N PRO A 253 -3.15 6.77 17.04
CA PRO A 253 -4.14 6.57 15.99
C PRO A 253 -4.40 5.08 15.73
N PHE A 254 -5.56 4.80 15.15
CA PHE A 254 -5.79 3.49 14.54
C PHE A 254 -4.85 3.29 13.34
N ILE A 255 -4.51 2.04 13.06
CA ILE A 255 -3.60 1.69 11.97
C ILE A 255 -4.27 0.68 11.06
N GLN A 256 -4.03 0.81 9.76
CA GLN A 256 -4.37 -0.25 8.81
C GLN A 256 -3.49 -1.46 9.10
N LYS A 257 -4.09 -2.56 9.58
CA LYS A 257 -3.37 -3.81 9.74
C LYS A 257 -3.01 -4.34 8.35
N ARG A 258 -1.73 -4.59 8.12
CA ARG A 258 -1.29 -5.37 6.96
C ARG A 258 -1.26 -6.84 7.36
N SER A 259 -2.05 -7.67 6.66
CA SER A 259 -1.98 -9.12 6.77
C SER A 259 -0.55 -9.57 6.45
N HIS A 260 0.05 -10.37 7.32
CA HIS A 260 1.27 -11.09 6.95
C HIS A 260 0.83 -12.22 6.01
N SER A 261 1.19 -12.13 4.73
CA SER A 261 1.04 -13.28 3.84
C SER A 261 2.02 -14.35 4.32
N PRO A 262 1.57 -15.57 4.68
CA PRO A 262 2.44 -16.64 5.15
C PRO A 262 3.38 -17.19 4.07
N TYR A 263 3.25 -16.74 2.82
CA TYR A 263 4.04 -17.18 1.68
C TYR A 263 5.23 -16.26 1.31
N LEU A 264 5.58 -15.28 2.15
CA LEU A 264 6.67 -14.33 1.89
C LEU A 264 7.73 -14.27 2.99
#